data_AF-A0AAV6GCG8-F1
#
_entry.id   AF-A0AAV6GCG8-F1
#
_cell.length_a   1.000
_cell.length_b   1.000
_cell.length_c   1.000
_cell.angle_alpha   90.00
_cell.angle_beta   90.00
_cell.angle_gamma   90.00
#
_symmetry.space_group_name_H-M   'P 1'
#
loop_
_entity.id
_entity.type
_entity.pdbx_description
1 polymer ?
#
loop_
_entity_poly.entity_id
_entity_poly.type
_entity_poly.pdbx_seq_one_letter_code
_entity_poly.pdbx_strand_id
1 'polypeptide(L)'
;MTTFYRGTIESILSSCIAVWGGSCTEYNRKALQRINFREVPVLTRVGNPTKPSFLLLSTSKMPGVTVKDVNQQEFVRALAAFLKKSGKVKVPDWVDIVKLARFKELAPVDDNWFYIRAASTARHLYLRGGVGVLSMTKIYGGRKRNGVCPSHFSRGSKNVARKVLQSLESLKMVEKDPNGGRRLTSQGTRDLDRIAGQVSAASKKI
;
A
#
# COMPACT_ATOMS: atom_id res chain seq x y z
N MET A 1 -38.93 -29.03 -38.57
CA MET A 1 -37.53 -28.80 -38.99
C MET A 1 -36.70 -28.23 -37.83
N THR A 2 -36.56 -28.97 -36.74
CA THR A 2 -35.91 -28.50 -35.49
C THR A 2 -34.98 -29.55 -34.87
N THR A 3 -34.45 -30.46 -35.69
CA THR A 3 -33.50 -31.51 -35.28
C THR A 3 -32.14 -31.41 -35.99
N PHE A 4 -31.94 -30.43 -36.87
CA PHE A 4 -30.70 -30.29 -37.66
C PHE A 4 -29.69 -29.26 -37.10
N TYR A 5 -30.04 -28.53 -36.03
CA TYR A 5 -29.20 -27.46 -35.45
C TYR A 5 -28.74 -27.73 -34.00
N ARG A 6 -28.86 -28.97 -33.50
CA ARG A 6 -28.26 -29.39 -32.22
C ARG A 6 -26.92 -30.12 -32.39
N GLY A 7 -26.71 -30.82 -33.51
CA GLY A 7 -25.48 -31.59 -33.74
C GLY A 7 -24.23 -30.74 -34.02
N THR A 8 -24.38 -29.54 -34.57
CA THR A 8 -23.26 -28.66 -34.93
C THR A 8 -22.69 -27.84 -33.77
N ILE A 9 -23.46 -27.64 -32.69
CA ILE A 9 -22.98 -26.89 -31.50
C ILE A 9 -22.21 -27.82 -30.55
N GLU A 10 -22.61 -29.09 -30.45
CA GLU A 10 -21.92 -30.07 -29.60
C GLU A 10 -20.57 -30.51 -30.18
N SER A 11 -20.40 -30.51 -31.51
CA SER A 11 -19.12 -30.84 -32.16
C SER A 11 -18.06 -29.73 -32.01
N ILE A 12 -18.48 -28.46 -32.01
CA ILE A 12 -17.58 -27.31 -31.80
C ILE A 12 -17.12 -27.24 -30.34
N LEU A 13 -18.01 -27.49 -29.38
CA LEU A 13 -17.64 -27.51 -27.95
C LEU A 13 -16.74 -28.70 -27.59
N SER A 14 -16.95 -29.88 -28.19
CA SER A 14 -16.11 -31.06 -27.93
C SER A 14 -14.70 -30.93 -28.52
N SER A 15 -14.56 -30.32 -29.71
CA SER A 15 -13.25 -30.04 -30.31
C SER A 15 -12.43 -28.98 -29.54
N CYS A 16 -13.07 -27.96 -28.96
CA CYS A 16 -12.38 -26.98 -28.11
C CYS A 16 -11.87 -27.58 -26.79
N ILE A 17 -12.61 -28.52 -26.18
CA ILE A 17 -12.19 -29.19 -24.95
C ILE A 17 -10.98 -30.11 -25.21
N ALA A 18 -10.95 -30.82 -26.35
CA ALA A 18 -9.82 -31.68 -26.72
C ALA A 18 -8.53 -30.90 -27.02
N VAL A 19 -8.62 -29.69 -27.61
CA VAL A 19 -7.46 -28.83 -27.89
C VAL A 19 -6.93 -28.14 -26.61
N TRP A 20 -7.79 -27.84 -25.63
CA TRP A 20 -7.36 -27.30 -24.33
C TRP A 20 -6.85 -28.37 -23.34
N GLY A 21 -7.20 -29.64 -23.54
CA GLY A 21 -6.74 -30.76 -22.72
C GLY A 21 -5.30 -31.22 -22.99
N GLY A 22 -4.66 -30.75 -24.07
CA GLY A 22 -3.39 -31.29 -24.58
C GLY A 22 -2.11 -30.56 -24.15
N SER A 23 -2.14 -29.54 -23.28
CA SER A 23 -0.92 -28.77 -22.93
C SER A 23 -0.81 -28.28 -21.49
N CYS A 24 -1.51 -28.90 -20.53
CA CYS A 24 -1.30 -28.58 -19.10
C CYS A 24 -0.57 -29.72 -18.40
N THR A 25 0.75 -29.57 -18.33
CA THR A 25 1.69 -30.42 -17.58
C THR A 25 1.29 -30.57 -16.11
N GLU A 26 1.68 -31.72 -15.57
CA GLU A 26 1.44 -32.32 -14.24
C GLU A 26 1.65 -31.42 -13.00
N TYR A 27 2.11 -30.17 -13.18
CA TYR A 27 2.47 -29.24 -12.13
C TYR A 27 1.26 -28.56 -11.43
N ASN A 28 0.09 -28.49 -12.08
CA ASN A 28 -1.09 -27.76 -11.54
C ASN A 28 -2.05 -28.57 -10.66
N ARG A 29 -1.82 -29.88 -10.45
CA ARG A 29 -2.71 -30.72 -9.62
C ARG A 29 -2.49 -30.53 -8.10
N LYS A 30 -1.30 -30.08 -7.68
CA LYS A 30 -0.96 -29.84 -6.26
C LYS A 30 -1.35 -28.43 -5.75
N ALA A 31 -1.68 -27.49 -6.63
CA ALA A 31 -2.08 -26.14 -6.24
C ALA A 31 -3.55 -26.04 -5.79
N LEU A 32 -4.40 -26.98 -6.22
CA LEU A 32 -5.85 -26.96 -5.95
C LEU A 32 -6.30 -27.86 -4.79
N GLN A 33 -5.40 -28.61 -4.14
CA GLN A 33 -5.71 -29.37 -2.92
C GLN A 33 -5.52 -28.58 -1.62
N ARG A 34 -5.23 -27.27 -1.68
CA ARG A 34 -5.10 -26.39 -0.49
C ARG A 34 -6.24 -25.42 -0.28
N ILE A 35 -7.28 -25.47 -1.11
CA ILE A 35 -8.45 -24.59 -1.00
C ILE A 35 -9.68 -25.48 -0.92
N ASN A 36 -9.96 -26.02 0.27
CA ASN A 36 -11.30 -26.00 0.85
C ASN A 36 -11.33 -26.66 2.23
N PHE A 37 -12.03 -25.97 3.13
CA PHE A 37 -12.81 -26.52 4.23
C PHE A 37 -12.08 -27.37 5.28
N ARG A 38 -11.80 -26.73 6.42
CA ARG A 38 -11.94 -27.42 7.70
C ARG A 38 -12.73 -26.54 8.69
N GLU A 39 -14.00 -26.92 8.81
CA GLU A 39 -14.79 -27.03 10.05
C GLU A 39 -14.97 -25.75 10.90
N VAL A 40 -16.16 -25.17 10.76
CA VAL A 40 -16.79 -24.31 11.78
C VAL A 40 -17.41 -25.25 12.83
N PRO A 41 -17.06 -25.20 14.12
CA PRO A 41 -17.75 -25.99 15.11
C PRO A 41 -19.02 -25.28 15.59
N VAL A 42 -20.09 -26.07 15.61
CA VAL A 42 -21.43 -25.78 16.09
C VAL A 42 -21.40 -25.31 17.55
N LEU A 43 -22.04 -24.17 17.82
CA LEU A 43 -22.25 -23.62 19.16
C LEU A 43 -23.48 -24.26 19.80
N THR A 44 -23.32 -25.33 20.58
CA THR A 44 -24.35 -25.77 21.54
C THR A 44 -24.05 -25.17 22.92
N ARG A 45 -25.05 -24.44 23.44
CA ARG A 45 -25.06 -23.87 24.79
C ARG A 45 -25.13 -24.97 25.85
N VAL A 46 -24.19 -25.01 26.79
CA VAL A 46 -24.42 -25.48 28.17
C VAL A 46 -23.50 -24.70 29.13
N GLY A 47 -24.07 -24.13 30.20
CA GLY A 47 -23.36 -23.84 31.45
C GLY A 47 -22.78 -22.44 31.65
N ASN A 48 -23.43 -21.64 32.50
CA ASN A 48 -22.94 -20.39 33.10
C ASN A 48 -22.20 -20.72 34.44
N PRO A 49 -21.83 -19.73 35.28
CA PRO A 49 -20.65 -18.86 35.30
C PRO A 49 -19.67 -19.20 36.45
N THR A 50 -18.35 -19.13 36.23
CA THR A 50 -17.38 -18.69 37.26
C THR A 50 -16.02 -18.47 36.60
N LYS A 51 -15.45 -17.27 36.77
CA LYS A 51 -14.10 -16.91 36.32
C LYS A 51 -13.06 -17.87 36.92
N PRO A 52 -11.96 -18.11 36.20
CA PRO A 52 -10.74 -17.46 36.66
C PRO A 52 -10.14 -16.61 35.55
N SER A 53 -9.59 -15.47 35.96
CA SER A 53 -8.70 -14.61 35.20
C SER A 53 -7.57 -15.44 34.60
N PHE A 54 -7.76 -15.94 33.38
CA PHE A 54 -6.70 -16.56 32.61
C PHE A 54 -5.84 -15.44 32.04
N LEU A 55 -4.82 -15.06 32.82
CA LEU A 55 -3.69 -14.30 32.33
C LEU A 55 -3.07 -15.11 31.19
N LEU A 56 -3.49 -14.81 29.97
CA LEU A 56 -2.85 -15.30 28.76
C LEU A 56 -1.56 -14.52 28.63
N LEU A 57 -0.56 -14.92 29.42
CA LEU A 57 0.82 -14.50 29.23
C LEU A 57 1.30 -15.15 27.94
N SER A 58 0.89 -14.56 26.82
CA SER A 58 1.53 -14.79 25.54
C SER A 58 2.94 -14.24 25.66
N THR A 59 3.88 -15.09 26.08
CA THR A 59 5.31 -14.89 25.82
C THR A 59 5.56 -15.14 24.33
N SER A 60 4.88 -14.38 23.47
CA SER A 60 5.38 -14.17 22.12
C SER A 60 6.60 -13.27 22.28
N LYS A 61 7.77 -13.82 21.98
CA LYS A 61 8.96 -13.03 21.66
C LYS A 61 8.51 -12.08 20.55
N MET A 62 8.10 -10.85 20.92
CA MET A 62 7.44 -9.98 19.96
C MET A 62 8.42 -9.78 18.79
N PRO A 63 8.03 -10.16 17.55
CA PRO A 63 8.86 -9.83 16.40
C PRO A 63 9.03 -8.31 16.37
N GLY A 64 10.20 -7.84 15.93
CA GLY A 64 10.49 -6.41 15.86
C GLY A 64 9.36 -5.64 15.20
N VAL A 65 8.97 -4.50 15.80
CA VAL A 65 7.88 -3.67 15.29
C VAL A 65 8.21 -3.18 13.88
N THR A 66 7.32 -3.43 12.92
CA THR A 66 7.49 -2.99 11.54
C THR A 66 6.60 -1.79 11.22
N VAL A 67 6.85 -1.13 10.09
CA VAL A 67 6.01 -0.01 9.60
C VAL A 67 4.54 -0.41 9.39
N LYS A 68 4.22 -1.71 9.32
CA LYS A 68 2.84 -2.19 9.18
C LYS A 68 2.06 -2.15 10.49
N ASP A 69 2.76 -2.22 11.62
CA ASP A 69 2.16 -2.38 12.95
C ASP A 69 1.88 -1.03 13.64
N VAL A 70 2.31 0.08 13.04
CA VAL A 70 2.21 1.44 13.60
C VAL A 70 1.11 2.24 12.91
N ASN A 71 0.44 3.11 13.68
CA ASN A 71 -0.54 4.05 13.14
C ASN A 71 0.10 4.92 12.05
N GLN A 72 -0.57 5.02 10.89
CA GLN A 72 -0.09 5.76 9.74
C GLN A 72 0.15 7.24 10.04
N GLN A 73 -0.73 7.90 10.79
CA GLN A 73 -0.62 9.33 11.03
C GLN A 73 0.56 9.65 11.95
N GLU A 74 0.71 8.89 13.03
CA GLU A 74 1.82 9.04 13.98
C GLU A 74 3.16 8.76 13.31
N PHE A 75 3.24 7.70 12.50
CA PHE A 75 4.45 7.35 11.77
C PHE A 75 4.87 8.45 10.80
N VAL A 76 3.94 8.99 10.01
CA VAL A 76 4.24 10.05 9.03
C VAL A 76 4.73 11.33 9.73
N ARG A 77 4.13 11.69 10.87
CA ARG A 77 4.56 12.85 11.67
C ARG A 77 5.97 12.65 12.24
N ALA A 78 6.24 11.49 12.83
CA ALA A 78 7.56 11.17 13.39
C ALA A 78 8.65 11.16 12.31
N LEU A 79 8.35 10.55 11.16
CA LEU A 79 9.32 10.48 10.06
C LEU A 79 9.54 11.85 9.41
N ALA A 80 8.51 12.69 9.30
CA ALA A 80 8.68 14.07 8.85
C ALA A 80 9.60 14.85 9.82
N ALA A 81 9.44 14.67 11.14
CA ALA A 81 10.31 15.29 12.13
C ALA A 81 11.76 14.78 12.02
N PHE A 82 11.97 13.48 11.76
CA PHE A 82 13.29 12.90 11.52
C PHE A 82 13.96 13.51 10.28
N LEU A 83 13.23 13.62 9.18
CA LEU A 83 13.74 14.19 7.94
C LEU A 83 14.18 15.66 8.11
N LYS A 84 13.43 16.45 8.88
CA LYS A 84 13.82 17.83 9.21
C LYS A 84 15.09 17.88 10.04
N LYS A 85 15.16 17.09 11.12
CA LYS A 85 16.35 17.00 11.99
C LYS A 85 17.59 16.58 11.21
N SER A 86 17.42 15.73 10.20
CA SER A 86 18.54 15.27 9.38
C SER A 86 19.13 16.36 8.48
N GLY A 87 18.35 17.39 8.11
CA GLY A 87 18.78 18.49 7.22
C GLY A 87 19.21 18.10 5.81
N LYS A 88 19.22 16.81 5.46
CA LYS A 88 19.77 16.31 4.18
C LYS A 88 18.75 16.30 3.03
N VAL A 89 17.48 16.59 3.30
CA VAL A 89 16.44 16.63 2.27
C VAL A 89 16.61 17.90 1.44
N LYS A 90 16.84 17.74 0.14
CA LYS A 90 16.78 18.85 -0.81
C LYS A 90 15.33 19.32 -0.96
N VAL A 91 15.02 20.47 -0.37
CA VAL A 91 13.72 21.14 -0.51
C VAL A 91 13.80 22.05 -1.74
N PRO A 92 12.87 21.94 -2.71
CA PRO A 92 12.82 22.85 -3.85
C PRO A 92 12.45 24.29 -3.47
N ASP A 93 13.02 25.27 -4.17
CA ASP A 93 12.84 26.71 -3.87
C ASP A 93 11.38 27.20 -3.98
N TRP A 94 10.56 26.53 -4.79
CA TRP A 94 9.16 26.91 -5.03
C TRP A 94 8.17 26.35 -3.99
N VAL A 95 8.63 25.65 -2.95
CA VAL A 95 7.76 24.94 -1.99
C VAL A 95 6.75 25.85 -1.30
N ASP A 96 7.10 27.12 -1.08
CA ASP A 96 6.26 28.06 -0.34
C ASP A 96 5.16 28.71 -1.19
N ILE A 97 5.27 28.60 -2.51
CA ILE A 97 4.38 29.30 -3.46
C ILE A 97 3.32 28.35 -4.04
N VAL A 98 3.60 27.05 -4.07
CA VAL A 98 2.79 26.09 -4.83
C VAL A 98 1.62 25.50 -4.06
N LYS A 99 0.57 25.16 -4.83
CA LYS A 99 -0.46 24.21 -4.39
C LYS A 99 -0.12 22.77 -4.78
N LEU A 100 -0.58 21.82 -3.97
CA LEU A 100 -0.26 20.40 -4.12
C LEU A 100 -0.88 19.72 -5.36
N ALA A 101 -1.99 20.26 -5.86
CA ALA A 101 -2.70 19.74 -7.01
C ALA A 101 -3.56 20.82 -7.68
N ARG A 102 -3.89 20.62 -8.95
CA ARG A 102 -4.71 21.56 -9.76
C ARG A 102 -6.08 21.80 -9.16
N PHE A 103 -6.69 20.76 -8.59
CA PHE A 103 -8.05 20.78 -8.04
C PHE A 103 -8.14 21.34 -6.62
N LYS A 104 -7.02 21.67 -5.98
CA LYS A 104 -7.02 22.38 -4.70
C LYS A 104 -7.14 23.88 -4.97
N GLU A 105 -7.98 24.52 -4.18
CA GLU A 105 -8.24 25.97 -4.25
C GLU A 105 -7.20 26.73 -3.40
N LEU A 106 -6.90 26.21 -2.21
CA LEU A 106 -5.94 26.79 -1.28
C LEU A 106 -4.59 26.04 -1.28
N ALA A 107 -3.55 26.75 -0.86
CA ALA A 107 -2.23 26.20 -0.55
C ALA A 107 -2.24 25.36 0.75
N PRO A 108 -1.24 24.50 0.97
CA PRO A 108 -1.05 23.81 2.26
C PRO A 108 -0.94 24.80 3.42
N VAL A 109 -1.56 24.46 4.54
CA VAL A 109 -1.51 25.27 5.77
C VAL A 109 -0.18 25.05 6.52
N ASP A 110 0.35 23.82 6.50
CA ASP A 110 1.60 23.49 7.15
C ASP A 110 2.80 23.82 6.27
N ASP A 111 3.73 24.67 6.72
CA ASP A 111 5.01 24.95 6.02
C ASP A 111 5.83 23.67 5.77
N ASN A 112 5.64 22.71 6.66
CA ASN A 112 6.35 21.44 6.67
C ASN A 112 5.71 20.36 5.80
N TRP A 113 4.77 20.74 4.92
CA TRP A 113 4.02 19.83 4.07
C TRP A 113 4.93 18.97 3.17
N PHE A 114 6.08 19.50 2.74
CA PHE A 114 7.00 18.78 1.85
C PHE A 114 7.59 17.54 2.55
N TYR A 115 7.98 17.68 3.82
CA TYR A 115 8.50 16.57 4.63
C TYR A 115 7.42 15.54 4.94
N ILE A 116 6.19 15.99 5.22
CA ILE A 116 5.04 15.11 5.46
C ILE A 116 4.73 14.30 4.18
N ARG A 117 4.78 14.96 3.02
CA ARG A 117 4.59 14.29 1.73
C ARG A 117 5.71 13.29 1.45
N ALA A 118 6.97 13.65 1.69
CA ALA A 118 8.09 12.73 1.57
C ALA A 118 7.93 11.50 2.48
N ALA A 119 7.50 11.70 3.72
CA ALA A 119 7.25 10.62 4.66
C ALA A 119 6.13 9.68 4.20
N SER A 120 5.02 10.25 3.74
CA SER A 120 3.90 9.49 3.18
C SER A 120 4.34 8.67 1.96
N THR A 121 5.15 9.24 1.06
CA THR A 121 5.66 8.52 -0.11
C THR A 121 6.60 7.38 0.26
N ALA A 122 7.49 7.57 1.24
CA ALA A 122 8.41 6.53 1.71
C ALA A 122 7.64 5.35 2.33
N ARG A 123 6.60 5.63 3.13
CA ARG A 123 5.72 4.60 3.68
C ARG A 123 4.99 3.84 2.56
N HIS A 124 4.48 4.55 1.55
CA HIS A 124 3.78 3.92 0.44
C HIS A 124 4.71 2.98 -0.35
N LEU A 125 5.96 3.38 -0.58
CA LEU A 125 6.97 2.53 -1.24
C LEU A 125 7.28 1.25 -0.46
N TYR A 126 7.22 1.30 0.87
CA TYR A 126 7.38 0.11 1.72
C TYR A 126 6.20 -0.88 1.55
N LEU A 127 4.96 -0.37 1.44
CA LEU A 127 3.75 -1.20 1.32
C LEU A 127 3.50 -1.74 -0.09
N ARG A 128 3.88 -0.95 -1.10
CA ARG A 128 3.73 -1.27 -2.51
C ARG A 128 5.08 -0.96 -3.16
N GLY A 129 5.86 -1.99 -3.47
CA GLY A 129 7.08 -1.84 -4.25
C GLY A 129 6.79 -1.43 -5.70
N GLY A 130 7.78 -0.86 -6.38
CA GLY A 130 7.69 -0.57 -7.82
C GLY A 130 6.76 0.60 -8.17
N VAL A 131 6.84 1.72 -7.44
CA VAL A 131 5.90 2.85 -7.64
C VAL A 131 6.50 3.90 -8.57
N GLY A 132 5.78 4.18 -9.67
CA GLY A 132 6.07 5.29 -10.57
C GLY A 132 5.41 6.62 -10.17
N VAL A 133 5.87 7.72 -10.78
CA VAL A 133 5.31 9.07 -10.54
C VAL A 133 3.80 9.11 -10.84
N LEU A 134 3.35 8.39 -11.86
CA LEU A 134 1.93 8.36 -12.26
C LEU A 134 1.04 7.71 -11.19
N SER A 135 1.49 6.61 -10.60
CA SER A 135 0.76 5.95 -9.49
C SER A 135 0.62 6.91 -8.30
N MET A 136 1.71 7.61 -7.97
CA MET A 136 1.72 8.63 -6.91
C MET A 136 0.71 9.75 -7.17
N THR A 137 0.56 10.20 -8.42
CA THR A 137 -0.43 11.22 -8.77
C THR A 137 -1.88 10.74 -8.71
N LYS A 138 -2.13 9.43 -8.79
CA LYS A 138 -3.46 8.86 -8.58
C LYS A 138 -3.80 8.80 -7.09
N ILE A 139 -2.84 8.38 -6.26
CA ILE A 139 -2.98 8.29 -4.79
C ILE A 139 -3.29 9.67 -4.19
N TYR A 140 -2.52 10.70 -4.59
CA TYR A 140 -2.77 12.08 -4.18
C TYR A 140 -3.79 12.82 -5.05
N GLY A 141 -4.51 12.09 -5.91
CA GLY A 141 -5.62 12.62 -6.68
C GLY A 141 -6.83 12.89 -5.79
N GLY A 142 -7.84 13.53 -6.36
CA GLY A 142 -9.06 13.83 -5.61
C GLY A 142 -10.18 14.34 -6.50
N ARG A 143 -11.32 14.59 -5.88
CA ARG A 143 -12.51 15.14 -6.53
C ARG A 143 -12.30 16.63 -6.80
N LYS A 144 -12.38 17.04 -8.07
CA LYS A 144 -12.37 18.45 -8.49
C LYS A 144 -13.79 18.99 -8.51
N ARG A 145 -14.03 20.08 -7.80
CA ARG A 145 -15.28 20.86 -7.90
C ARG A 145 -15.23 21.71 -9.17
N ASN A 146 -16.26 21.60 -10.02
CA ASN A 146 -16.39 22.38 -11.25
C ASN A 146 -17.48 23.47 -11.13
N GLY A 147 -17.79 23.91 -9.91
CA GLY A 147 -18.90 24.83 -9.64
C GLY A 147 -20.25 24.15 -9.83
N VAL A 148 -20.98 24.55 -10.87
CA VAL A 148 -22.32 24.04 -11.22
C VAL A 148 -22.26 22.69 -11.92
N CYS A 149 -21.20 22.43 -12.70
CA CYS A 149 -21.06 21.15 -13.41
C CYS A 149 -20.69 20.00 -12.45
N PRO A 150 -21.05 18.74 -12.80
CA PRO A 150 -20.67 17.57 -12.02
C PRO A 150 -19.18 17.48 -11.71
N SER A 151 -18.87 16.93 -10.55
CA SER A 151 -17.49 16.76 -10.07
C SER A 151 -16.82 15.56 -10.73
N HIS A 152 -15.56 15.72 -11.15
CA HIS A 152 -14.76 14.64 -11.73
C HIS A 152 -13.45 14.43 -10.96
N PHE A 153 -12.89 13.22 -11.08
CA PHE A 153 -11.58 12.91 -10.53
C PHE A 153 -10.48 13.66 -11.28
N SER A 154 -9.58 14.31 -10.53
CA SER A 154 -8.39 14.96 -11.08
C SER A 154 -7.14 14.44 -10.39
N ARG A 155 -6.08 14.24 -11.17
CA ARG A 155 -4.80 13.75 -10.66
C ARG A 155 -4.06 14.83 -9.86
N GLY A 156 -3.22 14.38 -8.92
CA GLY A 156 -2.31 15.24 -8.18
C GLY A 156 -1.20 15.84 -9.06
N SER A 157 -0.46 16.81 -8.52
CA SER A 157 0.67 17.42 -9.24
C SER A 157 1.79 16.42 -9.50
N LYS A 158 2.14 16.22 -10.78
CA LYS A 158 3.26 15.37 -11.21
C LYS A 158 4.60 15.95 -10.78
N ASN A 159 4.74 17.28 -10.78
CA ASN A 159 6.00 17.93 -10.44
C ASN A 159 6.38 17.70 -8.98
N VAL A 160 5.41 17.88 -8.07
CA VAL A 160 5.62 17.64 -6.63
C VAL A 160 5.98 16.19 -6.36
N ALA A 161 5.22 15.24 -6.91
CA ALA A 161 5.52 13.81 -6.73
C ALA A 161 6.91 13.44 -7.26
N ARG A 162 7.34 14.01 -8.39
CA ARG A 162 8.66 13.77 -8.96
C ARG A 162 9.78 14.32 -8.08
N LYS A 163 9.67 15.58 -7.62
CA LYS A 163 10.70 16.19 -6.77
C LYS A 163 10.86 15.46 -5.45
N VAL A 164 9.77 15.07 -4.81
CA VAL A 164 9.82 14.28 -3.57
C VAL A 164 10.62 12.99 -3.76
N LEU A 165 10.36 12.26 -4.85
CA LEU A 165 11.09 11.02 -5.14
C LEU A 165 12.57 11.29 -5.46
N GLN A 166 12.90 12.37 -6.18
CA GLN A 166 14.29 12.77 -6.44
C GLN A 166 15.03 13.20 -5.15
N SER A 167 14.35 13.86 -4.22
CA SER A 167 14.90 14.21 -2.91
C SER A 167 15.19 12.95 -2.08
N LEU A 168 14.31 11.94 -2.12
CA LEU A 168 14.52 10.65 -1.47
C LEU A 168 15.63 9.81 -2.13
N GLU A 169 15.80 9.91 -3.46
CA GLU A 169 16.94 9.34 -4.18
C GLU A 169 18.27 9.98 -3.73
N SER A 170 18.28 11.30 -3.56
CA SER A 170 19.47 12.03 -3.07
C SER A 170 19.87 11.59 -1.66
N LEU A 171 18.91 11.16 -0.84
CA LEU A 171 19.12 10.58 0.48
C LEU A 171 19.53 9.10 0.47
N LYS A 172 19.60 8.45 -0.70
CA LYS A 172 19.85 7.01 -0.86
C LYS A 172 18.85 6.09 -0.13
N MET A 173 17.69 6.62 0.26
CA MET A 173 16.61 5.82 0.85
C MET A 173 15.83 5.07 -0.23
N VAL A 174 15.76 5.64 -1.44
CA VAL A 174 15.01 5.10 -2.58
C VAL A 174 15.97 4.93 -3.76
N GLU A 175 15.85 3.81 -4.45
CA GLU A 175 16.58 3.50 -5.68
C GLU A 175 15.62 3.36 -6.86
N LYS A 176 16.19 3.47 -8.07
CA LYS A 176 15.47 3.19 -9.31
C LYS A 176 15.61 1.69 -9.60
N ASP A 177 14.49 1.01 -9.80
CA ASP A 177 14.53 -0.38 -10.22
C ASP A 177 14.89 -0.49 -11.71
N PRO A 178 15.64 -1.52 -12.11
CA PRO A 178 15.93 -1.80 -13.51
C PRO A 178 14.65 -2.13 -14.30
N ASN A 179 13.66 -2.77 -13.65
CA ASN A 179 12.36 -3.11 -14.23
C ASN A 179 11.38 -1.92 -14.29
N GLY A 180 11.87 -0.71 -14.02
CA GLY A 180 11.08 0.51 -13.99
C GLY A 180 10.43 0.78 -12.63
N GLY A 181 10.18 2.07 -12.37
CA GLY A 181 9.65 2.53 -11.09
C GLY A 181 10.75 2.79 -10.07
N ARG A 182 10.34 2.77 -8.80
CA ARG A 182 11.21 3.05 -7.65
C ARG A 182 10.90 2.09 -6.53
N ARG A 183 11.95 1.71 -5.81
CA ARG A 183 11.90 0.82 -4.66
C ARG A 183 12.75 1.37 -3.54
N LEU A 184 12.42 0.93 -2.34
CA LEU A 184 13.16 1.26 -1.13
C LEU A 184 14.46 0.44 -1.08
N THR A 185 15.57 1.10 -0.72
CA THR A 185 16.85 0.42 -0.49
C THR A 185 16.81 -0.39 0.81
N SER A 186 17.70 -1.37 0.97
CA SER A 186 17.85 -2.11 2.23
C SER A 186 18.09 -1.18 3.43
N GLN A 187 18.87 -0.12 3.23
CA GLN A 187 19.08 0.93 4.22
C GLN A 187 17.79 1.69 4.54
N GLY A 188 17.04 2.10 3.51
CA GLY A 188 15.75 2.77 3.68
C GLY A 188 14.78 1.94 4.52
N THR A 189 14.64 0.65 4.23
CA THR A 189 13.78 -0.28 5.01
C THR A 189 14.18 -0.30 6.49
N ARG A 190 15.49 -0.46 6.77
CA ARG A 190 16.02 -0.49 8.15
C ARG A 190 15.76 0.81 8.89
N ASP A 191 15.91 1.95 8.23
CA ASP A 191 15.67 3.26 8.83
C ASP A 191 14.17 3.46 9.14
N LEU A 192 13.27 3.00 8.25
CA LEU A 192 11.83 3.03 8.51
C LEU A 192 11.43 2.13 9.70
N ASP A 193 11.95 0.91 9.76
CA ASP A 193 11.64 -0.03 10.85
C ASP A 193 12.20 0.46 12.21
N ARG A 194 13.37 1.09 12.23
CA ARG A 194 13.91 1.73 13.45
C ARG A 194 13.00 2.83 13.96
N ILE A 195 12.51 3.68 13.06
CA ILE A 195 11.57 4.77 13.41
C ILE A 195 10.23 4.18 13.86
N ALA A 196 9.76 3.10 13.24
CA ALA A 196 8.54 2.41 13.67
C ALA A 196 8.64 1.89 15.10
N GLY A 197 9.79 1.30 15.48
CA GLY A 197 10.07 0.91 16.86
C GLY A 197 10.04 2.08 17.85
N GLN A 198 10.60 3.23 17.47
CA GLN A 198 10.55 4.44 18.31
C GLN A 198 9.13 4.97 18.49
N VAL A 199 8.32 4.99 17.43
CA VAL A 199 6.92 5.45 17.49
C VAL A 199 6.09 4.50 18.35
N SER A 200 6.20 3.19 18.17
CA SER A 200 5.48 2.22 19.00
C SER A 200 5.84 2.32 20.49
N ALA A 201 7.11 2.59 20.80
CA ALA A 201 7.54 2.86 22.17
C ALA A 201 6.95 4.17 22.72
N ALA A 202 6.77 5.19 21.89
CA ALA A 202 6.16 6.46 22.29
C ALA A 202 4.65 6.33 22.52
N SER A 203 3.92 5.63 21.65
CA SER A 203 2.46 5.46 21.77
C SER A 203 2.07 4.64 23.02
N LYS A 204 2.96 3.77 23.52
CA LYS A 204 2.73 2.99 24.77
C LYS A 204 2.91 3.79 26.06
N LYS A 205 3.46 5.01 26.01
CA LYS A 205 3.70 5.85 27.19
C LYS A 205 2.48 6.68 27.61
N ILE A 206 1.37 6.54 26.89
CA ILE A 206 0.11 7.25 27.14
C ILE A 206 -0.87 6.29 27.79
#